data_AF-A0A814BLE5-F1
#
_entry.id   AF-A0A814BLE5-F1
#
_cell.length_a   1.000
_cell.length_b   1.000
_cell.length_c   1.000
_cell.angle_alpha   90.00
_cell.angle_beta   90.00
_cell.angle_gamma   90.00
#
_symmetry.space_group_name_H-M   'P 1'
#
loop_
_entity.id
_entity.type
_entity.pdbx_description
1 polymer ?
#
loop_
_entity_poly.entity_id
_entity_poly.type
_entity_poly.pdbx_seq_one_letter_code
_entity_poly.pdbx_strand_id
1 'polypeptide(L)'
;MQVLVIIEFCLLFLLSNLRRRAQADSASCRKQVECFVCDSREIQACEDSRNFSQVQIPTRLCDDYCLKMWTRENDSIAGDNKTSALRYVRRDCHKIFHYHIKKAETCYKHKKHDTDSLCLCGSDRCNSAMFVP
;
A
#
# COMPACT_ATOMS: atom_id res chain seq x y z
N MET A 1 46.57 -23.49 -30.86
CA MET A 1 45.94 -24.11 -29.68
C MET A 1 45.90 -23.16 -28.48
N GLN A 2 47.02 -22.58 -28.04
CA GLN A 2 47.04 -21.68 -26.86
C GLN A 2 46.22 -20.39 -27.01
N VAL A 3 46.20 -19.77 -28.20
CA VAL A 3 45.48 -18.50 -28.43
C VAL A 3 43.96 -18.66 -28.33
N LEU A 4 43.41 -19.80 -28.78
CA LEU A 4 41.98 -20.09 -28.72
C LEU A 4 41.48 -20.23 -27.27
N VAL A 5 42.29 -20.87 -26.41
CA VAL A 5 41.96 -21.04 -24.99
C VAL A 5 41.90 -19.69 -24.27
N ILE A 6 42.83 -18.77 -24.59
CA ILE A 6 42.85 -17.43 -23.99
C ILE A 6 41.60 -16.63 -24.39
N ILE A 7 41.15 -16.75 -25.64
CA ILE A 7 39.95 -16.06 -26.13
C ILE A 7 38.69 -16.59 -25.43
N GLU A 8 38.57 -17.90 -25.23
CA GLU A 8 37.43 -18.49 -24.49
C GLU A 8 37.38 -18.01 -23.03
N PHE A 9 38.54 -17.95 -22.36
CA PHE A 9 38.61 -17.44 -20.99
C PHE A 9 38.24 -15.95 -20.90
N CYS A 10 38.70 -15.12 -21.85
CA CYS A 10 38.32 -13.71 -21.90
C CYS A 10 36.81 -13.52 -22.13
N LEU A 11 36.19 -14.32 -23.01
CA LEU A 11 34.76 -14.26 -23.28
C LEU A 11 33.93 -14.66 -22.04
N LEU A 12 34.32 -15.74 -21.35
CA LEU A 12 33.66 -16.17 -20.11
C LEU A 12 33.78 -15.11 -19.00
N PHE A 13 34.93 -14.42 -18.90
CA PHE A 13 35.14 -13.36 -17.93
C PHE A 13 34.30 -12.10 -18.23
N LEU A 14 34.13 -11.75 -19.51
CA LEU A 14 33.27 -10.65 -19.92
C LEU A 14 31.78 -10.97 -19.67
N LEU A 15 31.34 -12.18 -20.01
CA LEU A 15 29.95 -12.63 -19.80
C LEU A 15 29.56 -12.68 -18.32
N SER A 16 30.48 -13.11 -17.44
CA SER A 16 30.25 -13.16 -16.00
C SER A 16 30.17 -11.76 -15.37
N ASN A 17 30.95 -10.79 -15.86
CA ASN A 17 30.86 -9.40 -15.41
C ASN A 17 29.60 -8.68 -15.91
N LEU A 18 29.16 -8.96 -17.14
CA LEU A 18 27.87 -8.47 -17.66
C LEU A 18 26.69 -8.97 -16.82
N ARG A 19 26.73 -10.24 -16.38
CA ARG A 19 25.68 -10.83 -15.54
C ARG A 19 25.59 -10.19 -14.15
N ARG A 20 26.72 -9.76 -13.57
CA ARG A 20 26.76 -9.05 -12.27
C ARG A 20 26.23 -7.62 -12.35
N ARG A 21 26.39 -6.92 -13.48
CA ARG A 21 25.84 -5.57 -13.67
C ARG A 21 24.34 -5.53 -13.93
N ALA A 22 23.74 -6.65 -14.35
CA ALA A 22 22.31 -6.73 -14.63
C ALA A 22 21.42 -6.98 -13.38
N GLN A 23 22.02 -7.27 -12.21
CA GLN A 23 21.30 -7.23 -10.95
C GLN A 23 21.28 -5.79 -10.43
N ALA A 24 20.49 -4.94 -11.09
CA ALA A 24 19.97 -3.75 -10.42
C ALA A 24 19.16 -4.25 -9.23
N ASP A 25 19.57 -3.85 -8.02
CA ASP A 25 18.94 -4.29 -6.80
C ASP A 25 17.46 -3.88 -6.85
N SER A 26 16.54 -4.85 -6.86
CA SER A 26 15.10 -4.55 -6.93
C SER A 26 14.62 -3.68 -5.76
N ALA A 27 15.41 -3.60 -4.69
CA ALA A 27 15.24 -2.68 -3.57
C ALA A 27 15.55 -1.21 -3.94
N SER A 28 16.44 -0.96 -4.91
CA SER A 28 16.86 0.38 -5.33
C SER A 28 15.78 1.16 -6.09
N CYS A 29 14.70 0.49 -6.54
CA CYS A 29 13.54 1.15 -7.16
C CYS A 29 12.28 1.13 -6.27
N ARG A 30 12.38 0.67 -5.00
CA ARG A 30 11.23 0.73 -4.08
C ARG A 30 10.95 2.17 -3.72
N LYS A 31 9.76 2.65 -4.11
CA LYS A 31 9.29 3.99 -3.77
C LYS A 31 8.69 3.94 -2.36
N GLN A 32 9.38 4.53 -1.39
CA GLN A 32 8.77 4.75 -0.08
C GLN A 32 7.76 5.89 -0.16
N VAL A 33 6.64 5.72 0.55
CA VAL A 33 5.57 6.72 0.67
C VAL A 33 5.25 6.95 2.13
N GLU A 34 5.11 8.20 2.54
CA GLU A 34 4.67 8.52 3.90
C GLU A 34 3.15 8.40 4.00
N CYS A 35 2.60 7.67 4.97
CA CYS A 35 1.15 7.47 5.11
C CYS A 35 0.68 7.81 6.51
N PHE A 36 -0.55 8.31 6.64
CA PHE A 36 -1.21 8.38 7.95
C PHE A 36 -1.53 6.96 8.45
N VAL A 37 -1.36 6.73 9.75
CA VAL A 37 -1.64 5.46 10.42
C VAL A 37 -2.52 5.74 11.63
N CYS A 38 -3.80 5.38 11.57
CA CYS A 38 -4.74 5.58 12.66
C CYS A 38 -6.00 4.74 12.50
N ASP A 39 -6.70 4.54 13.61
CA ASP A 39 -8.03 3.93 13.65
C ASP A 39 -8.99 4.92 14.32
N SER A 40 -10.12 5.24 13.65
CA SER A 40 -11.08 6.20 14.20
C SER A 40 -11.83 5.72 15.43
N ARG A 41 -11.72 4.41 15.77
CA ARG A 41 -12.21 3.87 17.03
C ARG A 41 -11.34 4.27 18.22
N GLU A 42 -10.05 4.51 17.97
CA GLU A 42 -9.08 4.93 19.00
C GLU A 42 -8.90 6.45 19.00
N ILE A 43 -8.85 7.05 17.80
CA ILE A 43 -8.62 8.48 17.60
C ILE A 43 -9.73 9.01 16.71
N GLN A 44 -10.80 9.57 17.28
CA GLN A 44 -11.96 10.05 16.51
C GLN A 44 -11.58 11.02 15.37
N ALA A 45 -10.59 11.89 15.60
CA ALA A 45 -10.05 12.81 14.60
C ALA A 45 -9.44 12.10 13.38
N CYS A 46 -9.14 10.80 13.47
CA CYS A 46 -8.77 9.99 12.32
C CYS A 46 -9.91 10.00 11.29
N GLU A 47 -11.19 9.97 11.66
CA GLU A 47 -12.30 9.90 10.70
C GLU A 47 -12.24 11.05 9.67
N ASP A 48 -12.07 12.29 10.14
CA ASP A 48 -12.06 13.51 9.33
C ASP A 48 -10.66 14.11 9.18
N SER A 49 -10.16 14.15 7.94
CA SER A 49 -8.85 14.73 7.64
C SER A 49 -8.78 16.25 7.80
N ARG A 50 -9.91 16.96 7.90
CA ARG A 50 -9.92 18.40 8.21
C ARG A 50 -9.28 18.71 9.55
N ASN A 51 -9.32 17.75 10.48
CA ASN A 51 -8.85 17.94 11.85
C ASN A 51 -7.38 17.54 12.03
N PHE A 52 -6.68 17.09 10.99
CA PHE A 52 -5.29 16.63 11.09
C PHE A 52 -4.31 17.77 11.42
N SER A 53 -4.70 19.03 11.20
CA SER A 53 -3.94 20.20 11.64
C SER A 53 -4.07 20.47 13.14
N GLN A 54 -5.19 20.05 13.74
CA GLN A 54 -5.51 20.26 15.15
C GLN A 54 -5.06 19.09 16.03
N VAL A 55 -5.09 17.88 15.46
CA VAL A 55 -4.70 16.64 16.13
C VAL A 55 -3.56 16.00 15.36
N GLN A 56 -2.45 15.74 16.04
CA GLN A 56 -1.29 15.12 15.44
C GLN A 56 -1.56 13.64 15.17
N ILE A 57 -1.99 13.32 13.95
CA ILE A 57 -2.18 11.95 13.50
C ILE A 57 -0.81 11.35 13.12
N PRO A 58 -0.44 10.17 13.64
CA PRO A 58 0.86 9.60 13.35
C PRO A 58 1.00 9.21 11.89
N THR A 59 2.21 9.37 11.36
CA THR A 59 2.60 8.94 10.02
C THR A 59 3.66 7.84 10.08
N ARG A 60 3.79 7.09 8.99
CA ARG A 60 4.81 6.05 8.83
C ARG A 60 5.27 5.99 7.38
N LEU A 61 6.55 5.72 7.16
CA LEU A 61 7.08 5.36 5.84
C LEU A 61 6.67 3.93 5.47
N CYS A 62 6.01 3.78 4.34
CA CYS A 62 5.50 2.53 3.81
C CYS A 62 6.21 2.20 2.49
N ASP A 63 6.31 0.91 2.16
CA ASP A 63 7.11 0.45 1.02
C ASP A 63 6.51 0.73 -0.37
N ASP A 64 5.20 0.98 -0.48
CA ASP A 64 4.55 1.21 -1.77
C ASP A 64 3.28 2.09 -1.69
N TYR A 65 2.29 1.70 -0.87
CA TYR A 65 0.96 2.31 -0.87
C TYR A 65 0.45 2.65 0.53
N CYS A 66 -0.27 3.76 0.60
CA CYS A 66 -1.14 4.09 1.72
C CYS A 66 -2.50 3.44 1.53
N LEU A 67 -3.06 2.95 2.64
CA LEU A 67 -4.39 2.39 2.71
C LEU A 67 -5.33 3.37 3.44
N LYS A 68 -6.55 3.49 2.92
CA LYS A 68 -7.70 4.06 3.61
C LYS A 68 -8.89 3.13 3.46
N MET A 69 -9.47 2.72 4.58
CA MET A 69 -10.60 1.81 4.60
C MET A 69 -11.74 2.42 5.42
N TRP A 70 -12.94 2.38 4.86
CA TRP A 70 -14.19 2.64 5.55
C TRP A 70 -14.92 1.32 5.70
N THR A 71 -15.31 0.99 6.92
CA THR A 71 -16.01 -0.25 7.21
C THR A 71 -17.01 -0.02 8.32
N ARG A 72 -18.02 -0.88 8.40
CA ARG A 72 -18.94 -0.94 9.51
C ARG A 72 -18.46 -1.89 10.60
N GLU A 73 -18.65 -1.49 11.85
CA GLU A 73 -18.54 -2.37 13.00
C GLU A 73 -19.80 -3.24 13.07
N ASN A 74 -19.63 -4.57 13.12
CA ASN A 74 -20.67 -5.61 13.13
C ASN A 74 -21.24 -6.06 11.78
N ASP A 75 -20.61 -5.75 10.65
CA ASP A 75 -20.83 -6.54 9.43
C ASP A 75 -20.11 -7.87 9.55
N SER A 76 -20.64 -8.72 10.45
CA SER A 76 -20.52 -10.15 10.24
C SER A 76 -21.00 -10.43 8.82
N ILE A 77 -20.23 -11.23 8.10
CA ILE A 77 -20.49 -11.70 6.72
C ILE A 77 -21.93 -12.28 6.58
N ALA A 78 -22.60 -12.56 7.70
CA ALA A 78 -24.02 -12.86 7.85
C ALA A 78 -24.90 -11.59 7.85
N GLY A 79 -25.03 -10.93 6.69
CA GLY A 79 -26.24 -10.25 6.19
C GLY A 79 -27.19 -9.47 7.11
N ASP A 80 -26.78 -9.00 8.28
CA ASP A 80 -27.69 -8.36 9.23
C ASP A 80 -27.89 -6.90 8.88
N ASN A 81 -29.14 -6.58 8.54
CA ASN A 81 -29.64 -5.29 8.09
C ASN A 81 -29.72 -4.26 9.24
N LYS A 82 -28.70 -4.18 10.11
CA LYS A 82 -28.67 -3.22 11.22
C LYS A 82 -28.27 -1.86 10.69
N THR A 83 -29.26 -0.99 10.52
CA THR A 83 -29.12 0.42 10.16
C THR A 83 -28.30 1.24 11.16
N SER A 84 -27.95 0.69 12.33
CA SER A 84 -27.22 1.35 13.41
C SER A 84 -25.72 1.02 13.52
N ALA A 85 -25.17 0.20 12.62
CA ALA A 85 -23.77 -0.20 12.74
C ALA A 85 -22.82 1.00 12.57
N LEU A 86 -21.94 1.20 13.55
CA LEU A 86 -21.00 2.32 13.65
C LEU A 86 -20.02 2.24 12.49
N ARG A 87 -19.84 3.34 11.75
CA ARG A 87 -18.82 3.43 10.71
C ARG A 87 -17.50 3.83 11.36
N TYR A 88 -16.41 3.22 10.92
CA TYR A 88 -15.07 3.66 11.30
C TYR A 88 -14.13 3.69 10.11
N VAL A 89 -13.10 4.53 10.23
CA VAL A 89 -12.08 4.73 9.21
C VAL A 89 -10.74 4.26 9.75
N ARG A 90 -10.09 3.37 8.99
CA ARG A 90 -8.73 2.94 9.25
C ARG A 90 -7.80 3.45 8.16
N ARG A 91 -6.68 4.02 8.58
CA ARG A 91 -5.57 4.42 7.72
C ARG A 91 -4.34 3.64 8.14
N ASP A 92 -3.61 3.08 7.19
CA ASP A 92 -2.42 2.28 7.49
C ASP A 92 -1.48 2.23 6.28
N CYS A 93 -0.30 1.66 6.49
CA CYS A 93 0.49 1.13 5.38
C CYS A 93 -0.23 -0.09 4.79
N HIS A 94 -0.20 -0.24 3.46
CA HIS A 94 -0.58 -1.52 2.86
C HIS A 94 0.46 -2.59 3.23
N LYS A 95 0.21 -3.34 4.31
CA LYS A 95 0.93 -4.59 4.60
C LYS A 95 0.10 -5.75 4.08
N ILE A 96 0.61 -6.41 3.05
CA ILE A 96 0.25 -7.75 2.54
C ILE A 96 -1.06 -8.25 3.17
N PHE A 97 -2.19 -7.77 2.65
CA PHE A 97 -3.34 -8.64 2.65
C PHE A 97 -2.89 -9.87 1.85
N HIS A 98 -3.09 -11.09 2.37
CA HIS A 98 -2.80 -12.33 1.63
C HIS A 98 -3.59 -12.44 0.31
N TYR A 99 -4.42 -11.45 -0.01
CA TYR A 99 -5.11 -11.28 -1.26
C TYR A 99 -4.18 -10.66 -2.30
N HIS A 100 -4.08 -11.32 -3.45
CA HIS A 100 -3.45 -10.80 -4.67
C HIS A 100 -4.28 -9.67 -5.29
N ILE A 101 -4.50 -8.58 -4.55
CA ILE A 101 -5.05 -7.35 -5.12
C ILE A 101 -3.94 -6.77 -6.00
N LYS A 102 -4.20 -6.63 -7.31
CA LYS A 102 -3.26 -5.94 -8.20
C LYS A 102 -3.02 -4.55 -7.62
N LYS A 103 -1.75 -4.27 -7.29
CA LYS A 103 -1.31 -2.98 -6.78
C LYS A 103 -1.62 -1.91 -7.83
N ALA A 104 -2.62 -1.09 -7.56
CA ALA A 104 -3.04 0.02 -8.38
C ALA A 104 -3.64 1.09 -7.46
N GLU A 105 -3.51 2.35 -7.84
CA GLU A 105 -4.24 3.42 -7.18
C GLU A 105 -5.72 3.28 -7.51
N THR A 106 -6.49 2.74 -6.57
CA THR A 106 -7.87 2.39 -6.83
C THR A 106 -8.65 2.27 -5.54
N CYS A 107 -9.97 2.39 -5.66
CA CYS A 107 -10.92 2.26 -4.57
C CYS A 107 -11.90 1.13 -4.89
N TYR A 108 -11.90 0.10 -4.04
CA TYR A 108 -12.83 -1.00 -4.10
C TYR A 108 -14.02 -0.70 -3.19
N LYS A 109 -15.24 -0.85 -3.69
CA LYS A 109 -16.46 -0.83 -2.88
C LYS A 109 -16.96 -2.25 -2.68
N HIS A 110 -17.46 -2.57 -1.49
CA HIS A 110 -18.01 -3.89 -1.23
C HIS A 110 -19.34 -4.06 -1.97
N LYS A 111 -19.48 -5.10 -2.81
CA LYS A 111 -20.64 -5.30 -3.70
C LYS A 111 -22.00 -5.34 -2.99
N LYS A 112 -22.03 -5.80 -1.74
CA LYS A 112 -23.25 -5.90 -0.92
C LYS A 112 -23.46 -4.69 0.00
N HIS A 113 -22.38 -3.98 0.30
CA HIS A 113 -22.35 -2.91 1.28
C HIS A 113 -21.69 -1.70 0.60
N ASP A 114 -22.48 -0.93 -0.16
CA ASP A 114 -22.00 0.22 -0.95
C ASP A 114 -21.27 1.30 -0.12
N THR A 115 -21.38 1.20 1.21
CA THR A 115 -20.73 2.08 2.19
C THR A 115 -19.32 1.64 2.57
N ASP A 116 -18.98 0.37 2.38
CA ASP A 116 -17.66 -0.15 2.70
C ASP A 116 -16.74 0.07 1.51
N SER A 117 -15.61 0.71 1.77
CA SER A 117 -14.66 1.03 0.72
C SER A 117 -13.21 0.87 1.19
N LEU A 118 -12.36 0.43 0.27
CA LEU A 118 -10.94 0.25 0.48
C LEU A 118 -10.19 0.95 -0.66
N CYS A 119 -9.44 1.99 -0.32
CA CYS A 119 -8.64 2.77 -1.25
C CYS A 119 -7.15 2.55 -1.01
N LEU A 120 -6.41 2.45 -2.12
CA LEU A 120 -4.95 2.40 -2.18
C LEU A 120 -4.44 3.59 -2.98
N CYS A 121 -3.38 4.26 -2.51
CA CYS A 121 -2.77 5.38 -3.21
C CYS A 121 -1.25 5.44 -2.94
N GLY A 122 -0.46 5.88 -3.91
CA GLY A 122 1.00 5.77 -3.93
C GLY A 122 1.75 7.10 -3.81
N SER A 123 1.11 8.12 -3.22
CA SER A 123 1.67 9.45 -2.97
C SER A 123 1.72 9.74 -1.47
N ASP A 124 2.61 10.62 -1.04
CA ASP A 124 2.75 10.96 0.37
C ASP A 124 1.44 11.53 0.93
N ARG A 125 1.02 10.96 2.06
CA ARG A 125 -0.14 11.35 2.86
C ARG A 125 -1.45 11.34 2.07
N CYS A 126 -1.51 10.60 0.96
CA CYS A 126 -2.66 10.54 0.06
C CYS A 126 -3.91 9.95 0.72
N ASN A 127 -3.73 9.10 1.75
CA ASN A 127 -4.83 8.56 2.54
C ASN A 127 -5.48 9.58 3.49
N SER A 128 -5.16 10.87 3.36
CA SER A 128 -5.94 11.98 3.93
C SER A 128 -7.17 12.37 3.11
N ALA A 129 -7.25 12.02 1.83
CA ALA A 129 -8.34 12.48 0.95
C ALA A 129 -9.72 12.16 1.54
N MET A 130 -10.61 13.15 1.65
CA MET A 130 -11.97 12.95 2.19
C MET A 130 -12.85 12.13 1.25
N PHE A 131 -12.65 12.29 -0.06
CA PHE A 131 -13.47 11.67 -1.08
C PHE A 131 -12.81 10.44 -1.69
N VAL A 132 -13.63 9.40 -1.82
CA VAL A 132 -13.45 8.32 -2.78
C VAL A 132 -14.14 8.77 -4.07
N PRO A 133 -13.44 8.92 -5.20
CA PRO A 133 -14.10 9.19 -6.48
C PRO A 133 -15.12 8.10 -6.84
#